data_AF-A0A7S0ACU0-F1
#
_entry.id   AF-A0A7S0ACU0-F1
#
_cell.length_a   1.000
_cell.length_b   1.000
_cell.length_c   1.000
_cell.angle_alpha   90.00
_cell.angle_beta   90.00
_cell.angle_gamma   90.00
#
_symmetry.space_group_name_H-M   'P 1'
#
loop_
_entity.id
_entity.type
_entity.pdbx_description
1 polymer ?
#
loop_
_entity_poly.entity_id
_entity_poly.type
_entity_poly.pdbx_seq_one_letter_code
_entity_poly.pdbx_strand_id
1 'polypeptide(L)'
;MLQALAACVVGLVAASTPPPAFEVNLTLPPFNRYHGAVRRVLETHTAEHSFMPVFTHWNETLWRQLSPSVFSRTADALRRHFPEQAEEMRGIAEELQESGLPVSFEYLSAWAYRHELQHAVAGAGGTRLRACTGVVVQGTDGRVRHGRNEDLDPRVARNLTLSLRFIGPEGKLLLHGTDWYWFTTGLRTAMRPGVASVSGNYRFA
;
A
#
# COMPACT_ATOMS: atom_id res chain seq x y z
N MET A 1 35.88 -21.56 -28.44
CA MET A 1 36.07 -20.39 -27.55
C MET A 1 34.75 -19.64 -27.39
N LEU A 2 33.76 -20.25 -26.71
CA LEU A 2 32.43 -19.65 -26.44
C LEU A 2 31.75 -20.44 -25.32
N GLN A 3 32.37 -20.45 -24.14
CA GLN A 3 31.79 -20.98 -22.91
C GLN A 3 32.30 -20.14 -21.74
N ALA A 4 31.79 -18.92 -21.60
CA ALA A 4 31.96 -18.11 -20.40
C ALA A 4 31.04 -16.89 -20.46
N LEU A 5 29.74 -17.05 -20.20
CA LEU A 5 28.83 -15.94 -19.84
C LEU A 5 27.47 -16.47 -19.33
N ALA A 6 27.49 -17.54 -18.52
CA ALA A 6 26.29 -18.07 -17.86
C ALA A 6 26.39 -18.05 -16.32
N ALA A 7 27.30 -17.24 -15.77
CA ALA A 7 27.50 -17.14 -14.33
C ALA A 7 27.49 -15.68 -13.92
N CYS A 8 26.33 -15.22 -13.40
CA CYS A 8 26.14 -14.20 -12.37
C CYS A 8 24.74 -13.58 -12.45
N VAL A 9 23.71 -14.42 -12.28
CA VAL A 9 22.53 -13.97 -11.52
C VAL A 9 22.54 -14.82 -10.25
N VAL A 10 23.50 -14.55 -9.37
CA VAL A 10 23.34 -14.93 -7.97
C VAL A 10 22.18 -14.09 -7.49
N GLY A 11 20.99 -14.69 -7.51
CA GLY A 11 19.83 -14.12 -6.85
C GLY A 11 20.20 -13.96 -5.39
N LEU A 12 20.44 -12.72 -4.97
CA LEU A 12 20.20 -12.32 -3.59
C LEU A 12 18.70 -12.53 -3.35
N VAL A 13 18.30 -13.77 -3.10
CA VAL A 13 17.11 -14.04 -2.32
C VAL A 13 17.57 -13.81 -0.89
N ALA A 14 17.70 -12.52 -0.51
CA ALA A 14 17.60 -12.20 0.90
C ALA A 14 16.30 -12.85 1.36
N ALA A 15 16.38 -13.75 2.35
CA ALA A 15 15.20 -14.37 2.94
C ALA A 15 14.38 -13.26 3.61
N SER A 16 13.57 -12.55 2.82
CA SER A 16 12.59 -11.61 3.31
C SER A 16 11.41 -12.43 3.78
N THR A 17 11.07 -12.34 5.07
CA THR A 17 9.79 -12.84 5.56
C THR A 17 8.69 -12.22 4.70
N PRO A 18 7.82 -13.02 4.07
CA PRO A 18 6.73 -12.46 3.28
C PRO A 18 5.83 -11.62 4.18
N PRO A 19 5.24 -10.52 3.67
CA PRO A 19 4.27 -9.75 4.44
C PRO A 19 3.10 -10.66 4.83
N PRO A 20 2.47 -10.43 6.00
CA PRO A 20 1.36 -11.25 6.45
C PRO A 20 0.24 -11.24 5.40
N ALA A 21 -0.33 -12.42 5.16
CA ALA A 21 -1.41 -12.59 4.20
C ALA A 21 -2.74 -12.13 4.81
N PHE A 22 -3.58 -11.51 4.00
CA PHE A 22 -4.92 -11.07 4.37
C PHE A 22 -5.89 -11.26 3.19
N GLU A 23 -7.08 -11.78 3.48
CA GLU A 23 -8.13 -11.98 2.48
C GLU A 23 -9.17 -10.88 2.58
N VAL A 24 -9.35 -10.14 1.48
CA VAL A 24 -10.37 -9.11 1.34
C VAL A 24 -11.58 -9.76 0.68
N ASN A 25 -12.60 -10.07 1.47
CA ASN A 25 -13.84 -10.65 0.94
C ASN A 25 -14.76 -9.55 0.41
N LEU A 26 -14.84 -9.43 -0.91
CA LEU A 26 -15.62 -8.41 -1.61
C LEU A 26 -17.14 -8.63 -1.54
N THR A 27 -17.61 -9.77 -1.01
CA THR A 27 -19.04 -9.99 -0.75
C THR A 27 -19.51 -9.35 0.56
N LEU A 28 -18.59 -8.93 1.43
CA LEU A 28 -18.92 -8.23 2.67
C LEU A 28 -19.31 -6.76 2.37
N PRO A 29 -20.14 -6.15 3.25
CA PRO A 29 -20.34 -4.70 3.25
C PRO A 29 -18.98 -3.98 3.28
N PRO A 30 -18.78 -2.88 2.53
CA PRO A 30 -17.48 -2.21 2.40
C PRO A 30 -16.76 -1.96 3.74
N PHE A 31 -17.50 -1.47 4.74
CA PHE A 31 -17.03 -1.27 6.10
C PHE A 31 -16.32 -2.48 6.72
N ASN A 32 -16.76 -3.70 6.39
CA ASN A 32 -16.25 -4.94 6.96
C ASN A 32 -15.17 -5.63 6.12
N ARG A 33 -14.88 -5.16 4.89
CA ARG A 33 -13.97 -5.86 3.96
C ARG A 33 -12.53 -5.97 4.46
N TYR A 34 -12.12 -5.02 5.29
CA TYR A 34 -10.77 -4.94 5.88
C TYR A 34 -10.75 -5.20 7.39
N HIS A 35 -11.89 -5.59 7.98
CA HIS A 35 -11.95 -5.86 9.42
C HIS A 35 -11.01 -7.04 9.76
N GLY A 36 -10.06 -6.80 10.66
CA GLY A 36 -9.00 -7.73 11.05
C GLY A 36 -7.65 -7.43 10.39
N ALA A 37 -7.58 -6.47 9.46
CA ALA A 37 -6.33 -6.12 8.78
C ALA A 37 -5.34 -5.46 9.74
N VAL A 38 -5.82 -4.58 10.63
CA VAL A 38 -4.98 -3.93 11.65
C VAL A 38 -4.45 -4.99 12.62
N ARG A 39 -5.33 -5.85 13.13
CA ARG A 39 -4.94 -6.97 14.00
C ARG A 39 -3.88 -7.85 13.35
N ARG A 40 -4.05 -8.20 12.06
CA ARG A 40 -3.09 -9.03 11.33
C ARG A 40 -1.68 -8.42 11.28
N VAL A 41 -1.58 -7.10 11.17
CA VAL A 41 -0.30 -6.40 11.30
C VAL A 41 0.23 -6.48 12.73
N LEU A 42 -0.63 -6.19 13.71
CA LEU A 42 -0.25 -6.18 15.13
C LEU A 42 0.18 -7.55 15.67
N GLU A 43 -0.35 -8.64 15.12
CA GLU A 43 0.07 -10.02 15.37
C GLU A 43 1.52 -10.28 14.94
N THR A 44 2.03 -9.53 13.95
CA THR A 44 3.38 -9.70 13.39
C THR A 44 4.36 -8.63 13.89
N HIS A 45 3.88 -7.41 14.09
CA HIS A 45 4.68 -6.24 14.47
C HIS A 45 3.91 -5.40 15.49
N THR A 46 4.51 -5.11 16.65
CA THR A 46 3.86 -4.23 17.63
C THR A 46 3.58 -2.84 17.05
N ALA A 47 2.70 -2.07 17.67
CA ALA A 47 2.35 -0.72 17.23
C ALA A 47 3.59 0.20 17.12
N GLU A 48 4.52 0.08 18.06
CA GLU A 48 5.79 0.83 18.14
C GLU A 48 6.76 0.46 17.00
N HIS A 49 6.61 -0.74 16.44
CA HIS A 49 7.40 -1.23 15.32
C HIS A 49 6.63 -1.22 13.99
N SER A 50 5.42 -0.66 13.94
CA SER A 50 4.59 -0.62 12.73
C SER A 50 3.92 0.74 12.56
N PHE A 51 2.74 0.92 13.13
CA PHE A 51 1.87 2.09 12.93
C PHE A 51 2.43 3.38 13.51
N MET A 52 2.84 3.35 14.78
CA MET A 52 3.23 4.55 15.52
C MET A 52 4.37 5.32 14.85
N PRO A 53 5.53 4.71 14.51
CA PRO A 53 6.63 5.46 13.90
C PRO A 53 6.27 5.96 12.50
N VAL A 54 5.36 5.27 11.80
CA VAL A 54 4.84 5.73 10.50
C VAL A 54 3.99 6.98 10.66
N PHE A 55 2.98 6.94 11.53
CA PHE A 55 2.11 8.09 11.76
C PHE A 55 2.87 9.29 12.35
N THR A 56 3.78 9.05 13.30
CA THR A 56 4.65 10.09 13.86
C THR A 56 5.49 10.76 12.78
N HIS A 57 6.16 9.97 11.92
CA HIS A 57 6.96 10.52 10.83
C HIS A 57 6.13 11.45 9.93
N TRP A 58 4.93 11.03 9.54
CA TRP A 58 4.10 11.84 8.65
C TRP A 58 3.48 13.06 9.34
N ASN A 59 3.16 12.95 10.63
CA ASN A 59 2.73 14.07 11.47
C ASN A 59 3.81 15.16 11.53
N GLU A 60 5.05 14.76 11.74
CA GLU A 60 6.21 15.65 11.87
C GLU A 60 6.76 16.19 10.54
N THR A 61 6.31 15.63 9.40
CA THR A 61 6.82 16.00 8.07
C THR A 61 5.75 16.65 7.20
N LEU A 62 4.92 15.86 6.52
CA LEU A 62 3.92 16.35 5.56
C LEU A 62 2.74 17.02 6.27
N TRP A 63 2.16 16.37 7.28
CA TRP A 63 0.90 16.82 7.87
C TRP A 63 1.03 18.17 8.58
N ARG A 64 2.16 18.45 9.23
CA ARG A 64 2.43 19.78 9.82
C ARG A 64 2.45 20.94 8.81
N GLN A 65 2.62 20.65 7.52
CA GLN A 65 2.63 21.65 6.44
C GLN A 65 1.23 21.90 5.86
N LEU A 66 0.25 21.07 6.21
CA LEU A 66 -1.11 21.16 5.69
C LEU A 66 -2.03 21.87 6.67
N SER A 67 -2.97 22.65 6.15
CA SER A 67 -4.08 23.18 6.95
C SER A 67 -4.95 22.02 7.47
N PRO A 68 -5.48 22.09 8.71
CA PRO A 68 -6.43 21.10 9.23
C PRO A 68 -7.63 20.86 8.31
N SER A 69 -8.05 21.87 7.54
CA SER A 69 -9.14 21.76 6.55
C SER A 69 -8.85 20.79 5.40
N VAL A 70 -7.59 20.40 5.16
CA VAL A 70 -7.25 19.40 4.14
C VAL A 70 -7.82 18.04 4.50
N PHE A 71 -7.75 17.65 5.77
CA PHE A 71 -8.24 16.35 6.25
C PHE A 71 -9.75 16.20 6.02
N SER A 72 -10.54 17.19 6.43
CA SER A 72 -11.99 17.16 6.22
C SER A 72 -12.38 17.23 4.75
N ARG A 73 -11.72 18.06 3.94
CA ARG A 73 -12.00 18.16 2.50
C ARG A 73 -11.68 16.86 1.75
N THR A 74 -10.58 16.19 2.09
CA THR A 74 -10.24 14.89 1.48
C THR A 74 -11.25 13.82 1.89
N ALA A 75 -11.66 13.81 3.16
CA ALA A 75 -12.71 12.91 3.64
C ALA A 75 -14.05 13.13 2.93
N ASP A 76 -14.47 14.38 2.75
CA ASP A 76 -15.69 14.72 2.02
C ASP A 76 -15.61 14.35 0.53
N ALA A 77 -14.43 14.52 -0.09
CA ALA A 77 -14.20 14.11 -1.46
C ALA A 77 -14.30 12.58 -1.62
N LEU A 78 -13.71 11.80 -0.70
CA LEU A 78 -13.85 10.33 -0.69
C LEU A 78 -15.31 9.91 -0.52
N ARG A 79 -16.03 10.47 0.47
CA ARG A 79 -17.47 10.17 0.66
C ARG A 79 -18.29 10.44 -0.60
N ARG A 80 -17.98 11.53 -1.31
CA ARG A 80 -18.74 11.95 -2.50
C ARG A 80 -18.43 11.12 -3.73
N HIS A 81 -17.16 10.82 -3.97
CA HIS A 81 -16.69 10.27 -5.24
C HIS A 81 -16.34 8.78 -5.17
N PHE A 82 -16.06 8.26 -3.98
CA PHE A 82 -15.63 6.88 -3.72
C PHE A 82 -16.31 6.34 -2.46
N PRO A 83 -17.66 6.30 -2.40
CA PRO A 83 -18.40 6.01 -1.17
C PRO A 83 -18.11 4.62 -0.58
N GLU A 84 -17.87 3.60 -1.42
CA GLU A 84 -17.49 2.27 -0.92
C GLU A 84 -16.11 2.30 -0.23
N GLN A 85 -15.12 2.94 -0.86
CA GLN A 85 -13.77 3.06 -0.31
C GLN A 85 -13.77 3.92 0.96
N ALA A 86 -14.62 4.94 1.02
CA ALA A 86 -14.83 5.73 2.23
C ALA A 86 -15.30 4.84 3.39
N GLU A 87 -16.26 3.94 3.16
CA GLU A 87 -16.74 3.01 4.18
C GLU A 87 -15.67 1.97 4.56
N GLU A 88 -14.88 1.45 3.61
CA GLU A 88 -13.71 0.60 3.93
C GLU A 88 -12.72 1.31 4.86
N MET A 89 -12.37 2.56 4.56
CA MET A 89 -11.46 3.35 5.40
C MET A 89 -12.06 3.65 6.77
N ARG A 90 -13.38 3.82 6.88
CA ARG A 90 -14.05 3.98 8.17
C ARG A 90 -13.91 2.73 9.05
N GLY A 91 -14.11 1.55 8.48
CA GLY A 91 -13.91 0.29 9.21
C GLY A 91 -12.47 0.13 9.71
N ILE A 92 -11.49 0.51 8.89
CA ILE A 92 -10.07 0.47 9.29
C ILE A 92 -9.78 1.50 10.39
N ALA A 93 -10.34 2.71 10.30
CA ALA A 93 -10.18 3.72 11.34
C ALA A 93 -10.77 3.27 12.67
N GLU A 94 -11.92 2.59 12.65
CA GLU A 94 -12.53 1.98 13.84
C GLU A 94 -11.60 0.95 14.47
N GLU A 95 -11.08 0.00 13.68
CA GLU A 95 -10.17 -1.05 14.18
C GLU A 95 -8.85 -0.47 14.73
N LEU A 96 -8.31 0.59 14.11
CA LEU A 96 -7.15 1.31 14.64
C LEU A 96 -7.45 1.92 16.01
N GLN A 97 -8.60 2.57 16.17
CA GLN A 97 -9.01 3.19 17.44
C GLN A 97 -9.23 2.15 18.54
N GLU A 98 -9.89 1.04 18.21
CA GLU A 98 -10.05 -0.10 19.12
C GLU A 98 -8.70 -0.71 19.54
N SER A 99 -7.69 -0.63 18.67
CA SER A 99 -6.32 -1.05 18.95
C SER A 99 -5.49 0.01 19.71
N GLY A 100 -6.12 1.09 20.18
CA GLY A 100 -5.46 2.16 20.93
C GLY A 100 -4.69 3.18 20.06
N LEU A 101 -4.85 3.14 18.73
CA LEU A 101 -4.23 4.08 17.80
C LEU A 101 -5.23 5.19 17.44
N PRO A 102 -5.02 6.46 17.84
CA PRO A 102 -6.00 7.53 17.68
C PRO A 102 -6.03 8.08 16.23
N VAL A 103 -6.42 7.24 15.28
CA VAL A 103 -6.46 7.55 13.86
C VAL A 103 -7.92 7.70 13.42
N SER A 104 -8.29 8.89 12.95
CA SER A 104 -9.64 9.14 12.44
C SER A 104 -9.81 8.75 10.97
N PHE A 105 -11.06 8.64 10.52
CA PHE A 105 -11.39 8.50 9.10
C PHE A 105 -10.82 9.66 8.27
N GLU A 106 -10.89 10.90 8.78
CA GLU A 106 -10.34 12.07 8.10
C GLU A 106 -8.81 11.98 7.96
N TYR A 107 -8.13 11.43 8.97
CA TYR A 107 -6.69 11.16 8.90
C TYR A 107 -6.38 10.12 7.83
N LEU A 108 -7.07 8.96 7.84
CA LEU A 108 -6.88 7.92 6.82
C LEU A 108 -7.26 8.39 5.40
N SER A 109 -8.24 9.28 5.30
CA SER A 109 -8.61 9.90 4.04
C SER A 109 -7.46 10.71 3.45
N ALA A 110 -6.81 11.55 4.26
CA ALA A 110 -5.60 12.26 3.85
C ALA A 110 -4.44 11.30 3.55
N TRP A 111 -4.29 10.25 4.36
CA TRP A 111 -3.31 9.20 4.17
C TRP A 111 -3.39 8.52 2.80
N ALA A 112 -4.60 8.18 2.35
CA ALA A 112 -4.83 7.55 1.05
C ALA A 112 -4.30 8.39 -0.12
N TYR A 113 -4.35 9.71 0.02
CA TYR A 113 -3.83 10.67 -0.97
C TYR A 113 -2.46 11.24 -0.59
N ARG A 114 -1.77 10.66 0.39
CA ARG A 114 -0.48 11.19 0.91
C ARG A 114 0.54 11.45 -0.20
N HIS A 115 0.67 10.54 -1.17
CA HIS A 115 1.59 10.73 -2.30
C HIS A 115 1.23 11.96 -3.14
N GLU A 116 -0.06 12.19 -3.41
CA GLU A 116 -0.54 13.33 -4.19
C GLU A 116 -0.41 14.64 -3.40
N LEU A 117 -0.69 14.61 -2.10
CA LEU A 117 -0.49 15.75 -1.20
C LEU A 117 1.00 16.09 -1.08
N GLN A 118 1.87 15.08 -1.04
CA GLN A 118 3.30 15.27 -1.06
C GLN A 118 3.76 15.90 -2.38
N HIS A 119 3.21 15.50 -3.54
CA HIS A 119 3.45 16.19 -4.81
C HIS A 119 3.05 17.66 -4.76
N ALA A 120 1.88 17.97 -4.22
CA ALA A 120 1.37 19.35 -4.14
C ALA A 120 2.21 20.25 -3.22
N VAL A 121 2.73 19.71 -2.11
CA VAL A 121 3.56 20.47 -1.15
C VAL A 121 5.03 20.54 -1.59
N ALA A 122 5.57 19.47 -2.18
CA ALA A 122 6.98 19.38 -2.56
C ALA A 122 7.35 20.13 -3.85
N GLY A 123 6.41 20.87 -4.45
CA GLY A 123 6.68 21.75 -5.58
C GLY A 123 7.86 22.69 -5.28
N ALA A 124 8.97 22.50 -5.99
CA ALA A 124 10.19 23.33 -6.04
C ALA A 124 11.37 23.02 -5.10
N GLY A 125 11.47 21.85 -4.44
CA GLY A 125 12.58 21.61 -3.49
C GLY A 125 13.14 20.18 -3.40
N GLY A 126 13.93 19.77 -4.40
CA GLY A 126 15.15 18.95 -4.29
C GLY A 126 15.27 17.82 -3.26
N THR A 127 14.21 17.13 -2.86
CA THR A 127 14.32 15.99 -1.95
C THR A 127 14.69 14.75 -2.77
N ARG A 128 15.79 14.07 -2.38
CA ARG A 128 16.15 12.74 -2.90
C ARG A 128 15.10 11.72 -2.43
N LEU A 129 13.99 11.67 -3.15
CA LEU A 129 12.92 10.73 -2.90
C LEU A 129 13.36 9.34 -3.34
N ARG A 130 13.00 8.32 -2.55
CA ARG A 130 13.31 6.93 -2.87
C ARG A 130 12.56 6.53 -4.14
N ALA A 131 13.28 5.92 -5.08
CA ALA A 131 12.75 5.60 -6.38
C ALA A 131 12.34 4.13 -6.46
N CYS A 132 11.06 3.93 -6.71
CA CYS A 132 10.51 2.63 -7.10
C CYS A 132 11.17 2.11 -8.39
N THR A 133 11.37 0.79 -8.50
CA THR A 133 11.82 0.15 -9.74
C THR A 133 10.86 -0.95 -10.13
N GLY A 134 10.40 -0.94 -11.39
CA GLY A 134 9.58 -1.99 -11.97
C GLY A 134 10.27 -2.56 -13.21
N VAL A 135 10.19 -3.87 -13.41
CA VAL A 135 10.80 -4.58 -14.52
C VAL A 135 9.74 -5.51 -15.12
N VAL A 136 9.51 -5.37 -16.43
CA VAL A 136 8.67 -6.27 -17.21
C VAL A 136 9.54 -6.87 -18.31
N VAL A 137 9.59 -8.20 -18.39
CA VAL A 137 10.36 -8.92 -19.40
C VAL A 137 9.51 -10.03 -20.02
N GLN A 138 9.71 -10.28 -21.32
CA GLN A 138 9.20 -11.47 -21.98
C GLN A 138 10.34 -12.49 -22.09
N GLY A 139 10.12 -13.70 -21.58
CA GLY A 139 11.08 -14.80 -21.72
C GLY A 139 11.07 -15.39 -23.13
N THR A 140 12.08 -16.21 -23.44
CA THR A 140 12.15 -16.99 -24.69
C THR A 140 11.02 -18.01 -24.82
N ASP A 141 10.40 -18.37 -23.71
CA ASP A 141 9.18 -19.20 -23.61
C ASP A 141 7.90 -18.43 -23.94
N GLY A 142 8.01 -17.16 -24.34
CA GLY A 142 6.88 -16.26 -24.59
C GLY A 142 6.19 -15.76 -23.31
N ARG A 143 6.61 -16.21 -22.12
CA ARG A 143 5.96 -15.84 -20.85
C ARG A 143 6.44 -14.47 -20.37
N VAL A 144 5.49 -13.63 -19.96
CA VAL A 144 5.77 -12.33 -19.34
C VAL A 144 6.04 -12.52 -17.85
N ARG A 145 7.13 -11.92 -17.35
CA ARG A 145 7.48 -11.84 -15.94
C ARG A 145 7.51 -10.36 -15.54
N HIS A 146 6.86 -10.03 -14.44
CA HIS A 146 6.78 -8.67 -13.91
C HIS A 146 7.23 -8.70 -12.45
N GLY A 147 8.24 -7.91 -12.11
CA GLY A 147 8.74 -7.74 -10.75
C GLY A 147 9.00 -6.27 -10.44
N ARG A 148 9.05 -5.94 -9.16
CA ARG A 148 9.32 -4.56 -8.72
C ARG A 148 9.93 -4.52 -7.31
N ASN A 149 10.53 -3.39 -6.97
CA ASN A 149 10.83 -2.95 -5.60
C ASN A 149 10.02 -1.69 -5.30
N GLU A 150 9.32 -1.64 -4.17
CA GLU A 150 8.68 -0.44 -3.62
C GLU A 150 9.55 0.10 -2.49
N ASP A 151 10.11 1.29 -2.70
CA ASP A 151 10.95 1.93 -1.69
C ASP A 151 10.13 2.98 -0.93
N LEU A 152 9.75 2.64 0.31
CA LEU A 152 8.91 3.48 1.16
C LEU A 152 9.72 4.37 2.10
N ASP A 153 9.15 5.52 2.44
CA ASP A 153 9.55 6.35 3.58
C ASP A 153 8.35 6.47 4.54
N PRO A 154 8.54 6.43 5.87
CA PRO A 154 9.74 5.93 6.53
C PRO A 154 9.94 4.43 6.23
N ARG A 155 11.19 3.96 6.29
CA ARG A 155 11.53 2.55 6.00
C ARG A 155 10.75 1.51 6.80
N VAL A 156 10.25 1.88 7.98
CA VAL A 156 9.44 1.02 8.87
C VAL A 156 8.02 0.79 8.32
N ALA A 157 7.56 1.58 7.35
CA ALA A 157 6.29 1.36 6.65
C ALA A 157 6.19 -0.01 5.97
N ARG A 158 7.32 -0.69 5.72
CA ARG A 158 7.34 -2.09 5.27
C ARG A 158 6.57 -3.03 6.22
N ASN A 159 6.53 -2.71 7.51
CA ASN A 159 5.85 -3.50 8.54
C ASN A 159 4.32 -3.32 8.48
N LEU A 160 3.83 -2.36 7.70
CA LEU A 160 2.41 -2.20 7.36
C LEU A 160 2.04 -2.91 6.05
N THR A 161 2.98 -3.63 5.41
CA THR A 161 2.67 -4.26 4.12
C THR A 161 1.87 -5.53 4.35
N LEU A 162 0.76 -5.69 3.63
CA LEU A 162 -0.05 -6.90 3.56
C LEU A 162 0.09 -7.56 2.20
N SER A 163 0.12 -8.89 2.18
CA SER A 163 -0.14 -9.69 0.97
C SER A 163 -1.64 -9.93 0.85
N LEU A 164 -2.29 -9.26 -0.10
CA LEU A 164 -3.74 -9.20 -0.22
C LEU A 164 -4.25 -10.23 -1.23
N ARG A 165 -5.31 -10.94 -0.88
CA ARG A 165 -6.10 -11.79 -1.78
C ARG A 165 -7.53 -11.27 -1.81
N PHE A 166 -7.97 -10.75 -2.95
CA PHE A 166 -9.34 -10.29 -3.11
C PHE A 166 -10.22 -11.45 -3.55
N ILE A 167 -11.18 -11.81 -2.70
CA ILE A 167 -12.06 -12.95 -2.88
C ILE A 167 -13.45 -12.42 -3.26
N GLY A 168 -13.97 -12.87 -4.39
CA GLY A 168 -15.32 -12.57 -4.86
C GLY A 168 -16.34 -13.61 -4.41
N PRO A 169 -17.56 -13.56 -4.99
CA PRO A 169 -18.56 -14.59 -4.80
C PRO A 169 -18.01 -16.00 -5.03
N GLU A 170 -18.56 -16.98 -4.32
CA GLU A 170 -18.20 -18.39 -4.42
C GLU A 170 -16.72 -18.71 -4.08
N GLY A 171 -16.06 -17.82 -3.34
CA GLY A 171 -14.65 -18.02 -2.94
C GLY A 171 -13.66 -17.79 -4.08
N LYS A 172 -14.09 -17.20 -5.20
CA LYS A 172 -13.23 -16.99 -6.37
C LYS A 172 -12.17 -15.93 -6.09
N LEU A 173 -10.90 -16.30 -6.26
CA LEU A 173 -9.80 -15.34 -6.27
C LEU A 173 -9.91 -14.42 -7.51
N LEU A 174 -10.01 -13.12 -7.26
CA LEU A 174 -10.13 -12.11 -8.31
C LEU A 174 -8.83 -11.35 -8.56
N LEU A 175 -8.06 -11.07 -7.50
CA LEU A 175 -6.88 -10.22 -7.56
C LEU A 175 -5.90 -10.57 -6.43
N HIS A 176 -4.62 -10.52 -6.73
CA HIS A 176 -3.54 -10.42 -5.74
C HIS A 176 -3.09 -8.97 -5.62
N GLY A 177 -2.86 -8.50 -4.40
CA GLY A 177 -2.26 -7.20 -4.13
C GLY A 177 -1.12 -7.30 -3.14
N THR A 178 -0.25 -6.29 -3.12
CA THR A 178 0.71 -6.10 -2.04
C THR A 178 0.77 -4.62 -1.72
N ASP A 179 0.29 -4.23 -0.54
CA ASP A 179 0.13 -2.81 -0.20
C ASP A 179 0.07 -2.50 1.30
N TRP A 180 0.19 -1.22 1.62
CA TRP A 180 0.16 -0.56 2.92
C TRP A 180 -0.87 0.60 2.98
N TYR A 181 -1.58 0.90 1.88
CA TYR A 181 -2.70 1.86 1.84
C TYR A 181 -4.03 1.31 2.34
N TRP A 182 -4.25 0.00 2.16
CA TRP A 182 -5.40 -0.79 2.60
C TRP A 182 -6.78 -0.21 2.27
N PHE A 183 -7.12 -0.10 0.98
CA PHE A 183 -8.51 0.00 0.55
C PHE A 183 -8.62 -0.49 -0.89
N THR A 184 -9.81 -0.89 -1.29
CA THR A 184 -10.08 -1.38 -2.65
C THR A 184 -9.79 -0.25 -3.63
N THR A 185 -9.06 -0.53 -4.71
CA THR A 185 -8.52 0.41 -5.72
C THR A 185 -7.28 1.22 -5.31
N GLY A 186 -6.86 1.19 -4.04
CA GLY A 186 -5.64 1.86 -3.56
C GLY A 186 -4.32 1.14 -3.88
N LEU A 187 -4.32 0.17 -4.79
CA LEU A 187 -3.21 -0.76 -4.99
C LEU A 187 -2.09 -0.20 -5.87
N ARG A 188 -0.87 -0.16 -5.35
CA ARG A 188 0.37 0.18 -6.06
C ARG A 188 1.00 -1.02 -6.76
N THR A 189 0.72 -2.22 -6.27
CA THR A 189 1.20 -3.48 -6.83
C THR A 189 0.07 -4.50 -6.81
N ALA A 190 -0.36 -4.96 -7.99
CA ALA A 190 -1.43 -5.93 -8.09
C ALA A 190 -1.30 -6.82 -9.33
N MET A 191 -1.94 -7.99 -9.28
CA MET A 191 -2.01 -8.93 -10.39
C MET A 191 -3.37 -9.61 -10.42
N ARG A 192 -4.02 -9.58 -11.59
CA ARG A 192 -5.21 -10.36 -11.88
C ARG A 192 -4.79 -11.62 -12.64
N PRO A 193 -5.01 -12.82 -12.09
CA PRO A 193 -4.58 -14.08 -12.71
C PRO A 193 -5.05 -14.21 -14.15
N GLY A 194 -4.12 -14.50 -15.07
CA GLY A 194 -4.39 -14.70 -16.49
C GLY A 194 -4.78 -13.44 -17.27
N VAL A 195 -4.74 -12.25 -16.65
CA VAL A 195 -5.16 -11.00 -17.31
C VAL A 195 -4.02 -9.98 -17.36
N ALA A 196 -3.59 -9.45 -16.22
CA ALA A 196 -2.61 -8.36 -16.18
C ALA A 196 -1.94 -8.26 -14.82
N SER A 197 -0.78 -7.60 -14.79
CA SER A 197 -0.11 -7.16 -13.57
C SER A 197 0.22 -5.68 -13.69
N VAL A 198 0.13 -4.95 -12.58
CA VAL A 198 0.37 -3.51 -12.49
C VAL A 198 1.34 -3.21 -11.36
N SER A 199 2.25 -2.28 -11.63
CA SER A 199 3.09 -1.64 -10.61
C SER A 199 3.15 -0.14 -10.89
N GLY A 200 3.14 0.66 -9.83
CA GLY A 200 3.21 2.12 -9.91
C GLY A 200 4.54 2.67 -9.39
N ASN A 201 5.19 3.51 -10.19
CA ASN A 201 6.37 4.26 -9.78
C ASN A 201 6.03 5.74 -9.60
N TYR A 202 6.60 6.36 -8.56
CA TYR A 202 6.51 7.80 -8.36
C TYR A 202 7.23 8.53 -9.51
N ARG A 203 6.59 9.54 -10.12
CA ARG A 203 7.17 10.35 -11.19
C ARG A 203 7.41 11.77 -10.70
N PHE A 204 8.67 12.19 -10.65
CA PHE A 204 9.02 13.58 -10.34
C PHE A 204 8.58 14.52 -11.48
N ALA A 205 8.12 15.71 -11.11
CA ALA A 205 7.76 16.78 -12.04
C ALA A 205 8.97 17.66 -12.34
#